data_AF-A0AAD4YVF5-F1
#
_entry.id   AF-A0AAD4YVF5-F1
#
_cell.length_a   1.000
_cell.length_b   1.000
_cell.length_c   1.000
_cell.angle_alpha   90.00
_cell.angle_beta   90.00
_cell.angle_gamma   90.00
#
_symmetry.space_group_name_H-M   'P 1'
#
loop_
_entity.id
_entity.type
_entity.pdbx_description
1 polymer ?
#
loop_
_entity_poly.entity_id
_entity_poly.type
_entity_poly.pdbx_seq_one_letter_code
_entity_poly.pdbx_strand_id
1 'polypeptide(L)'
;MGNFVFSLMKHLMILRRNKQMAIIIRFVSCDGHIRERFFDIVSVHDTYSSTLNSDICKVFNKHSLLVSNMHGQRYDGVSNMRGEWSGLQALFLNDCPYAYYIHCFAHRLQLALNAATKEVGLVWRFFSMLNNIVNFVGASAKHHSQLKLTRQVEIEDLLAAGRLGIGKGANQIRCLQRLGTARWGSHFSSIRSLIDLFGATKTLLKDISHNGPTSQFHEA
;
A
#
# COMPACT_ATOMS: atom_id res chain seq x y z
N MET A 1 38.77 10.42 -4.63
CA MET A 1 37.34 10.35 -4.28
C MET A 1 37.27 9.87 -2.85
N GLY A 2 36.72 10.67 -1.93
CA GLY A 2 36.63 10.28 -0.52
C GLY A 2 35.76 9.04 -0.32
N ASN A 3 36.03 8.26 0.73
CA ASN A 3 35.24 7.08 1.09
C ASN A 3 33.78 7.50 1.39
N PHE A 4 32.93 7.38 0.38
CA PHE A 4 31.50 7.67 0.47
C PHE A 4 30.79 6.48 1.12
N VAL A 5 30.30 6.66 2.35
CA VAL A 5 29.55 5.64 3.10
C VAL A 5 28.06 5.93 3.03
N PHE A 6 27.25 4.89 2.88
CA PHE A 6 25.80 5.04 2.80
C PHE A 6 25.03 3.88 3.43
N SER A 7 23.75 4.09 3.69
CA SER A 7 22.79 3.05 4.03
C SER A 7 21.76 2.93 2.90
N LEU A 8 21.50 1.69 2.50
CA LEU A 8 20.45 1.34 1.56
C LEU A 8 19.11 1.29 2.28
N MET A 9 18.17 2.11 1.84
CA MET A 9 16.77 2.04 2.24
C MET A 9 15.94 1.61 1.04
N LYS A 10 15.46 0.36 1.05
CA LYS A 10 14.65 -0.17 -0.03
C LYS A 10 13.16 -0.04 0.33
N HIS A 11 12.39 0.42 -0.66
CA HIS A 11 10.94 0.39 -0.58
C HIS A 11 10.38 -0.41 -1.77
N LEU A 12 9.74 -1.55 -1.49
CA LEU A 12 9.09 -2.36 -2.52
C LEU A 12 7.64 -1.89 -2.72
N MET A 13 7.34 -1.37 -3.91
CA MET A 13 5.99 -0.99 -4.32
C MET A 13 5.47 -1.97 -5.37
N ILE A 14 4.32 -2.59 -5.12
CA ILE A 14 3.63 -3.41 -6.11
C ILE A 14 2.56 -2.52 -6.74
N LEU A 15 2.72 -2.18 -8.03
CA LEU A 15 1.79 -1.35 -8.78
C LEU A 15 1.27 -2.15 -9.99
N ARG A 16 -0.05 -2.42 -10.00
CA ARG A 16 -0.82 -2.99 -11.13
C ARG A 16 -0.09 -4.11 -11.90
N ARG A 17 0.01 -5.29 -11.28
CA ARG A 17 0.63 -6.54 -11.80
C ARG A 17 2.15 -6.51 -12.04
N ASN A 18 2.80 -5.34 -11.98
CA ASN A 18 4.25 -5.23 -12.05
C ASN A 18 4.83 -4.95 -10.66
N LYS A 19 5.87 -5.69 -10.29
CA LYS A 19 6.60 -5.46 -9.03
C LYS A 19 7.71 -4.44 -9.31
N GLN A 20 7.75 -3.37 -8.52
CA GLN A 20 8.77 -2.34 -8.64
C GLN A 20 9.48 -2.15 -7.31
N MET A 21 10.78 -1.94 -7.38
CA MET A 21 11.66 -1.71 -6.25
C MET A 21 12.21 -0.29 -6.34
N ALA A 22 11.79 0.58 -5.45
CA ALA A 22 12.40 1.88 -5.27
C ALA A 22 13.61 1.75 -4.35
N ILE A 23 14.74 2.27 -4.81
CA ILE A 23 16.00 2.34 -4.08
C ILE A 23 16.17 3.77 -3.59
N ILE A 24 16.32 3.92 -2.28
CA ILE A 24 16.59 5.20 -1.61
C ILE A 24 17.91 5.03 -0.87
N ILE A 25 18.79 6.02 -0.98
CA ILE A 25 20.08 6.00 -0.29
C ILE A 25 20.08 7.07 0.79
N ARG A 26 20.50 6.69 1.99
CA ARG A 26 20.75 7.57 3.13
C ARG A 26 22.25 7.69 3.35
N PHE A 27 22.79 8.90 3.36
CA PHE A 27 24.24 9.12 3.54
C PHE A 27 24.49 10.41 4.33
N VAL A 28 25.73 10.61 4.76
CA VAL A 28 26.17 11.86 5.40
C VAL A 28 26.89 12.70 4.36
N SER A 29 26.44 13.93 4.13
CA SER A 29 27.10 14.86 3.21
C SER A 29 28.37 15.47 3.82
N CYS A 30 29.16 16.15 2.99
CA CYS A 30 30.41 16.79 3.40
C CYS A 30 30.26 17.86 4.49
N ASP A 31 29.06 18.41 4.65
CA ASP A 31 28.67 19.35 5.71
C ASP A 31 28.25 18.64 7.01
N GLY A 32 28.34 17.30 7.07
CA GLY A 32 27.96 16.50 8.24
C GLY A 32 26.45 16.24 8.37
N HIS A 33 25.63 16.62 7.39
CA HIS A 33 24.18 16.41 7.44
C HIS A 33 23.76 15.05 6.88
N ILE A 34 22.78 14.43 7.52
CA ILE A 34 22.13 13.23 6.99
C ILE A 34 21.23 13.63 5.82
N ARG A 35 21.42 12.99 4.67
CA ARG A 35 20.59 13.18 3.48
C ARG A 35 19.98 11.85 3.05
N GLU A 36 18.72 11.90 2.63
CA GLU A 36 18.03 10.79 1.95
C GLU A 36 17.70 11.22 0.52
N ARG A 37 18.04 10.37 -0.45
CA ARG A 37 17.79 10.62 -1.86
C ARG A 37 17.18 9.40 -2.53
N PHE A 38 16.07 9.61 -3.24
CA PHE A 38 15.60 8.65 -4.22
C PHE A 38 16.72 8.43 -5.25
N PHE A 39 16.99 7.17 -5.56
CA PHE A 39 18.14 6.79 -6.36
C PHE A 39 17.73 6.18 -7.69
N ASP A 40 16.92 5.11 -7.65
CA ASP A 40 16.41 4.48 -8.87
C ASP A 40 15.10 3.72 -8.58
N ILE A 41 14.36 3.39 -9.63
CA ILE A 41 13.21 2.47 -9.59
C ILE A 41 13.44 1.32 -10.57
N VAL A 42 13.48 0.11 -10.03
CA VAL A 42 13.77 -1.10 -10.81
C VAL A 42 12.51 -1.93 -10.93
N SER A 43 12.15 -2.31 -12.17
CA SER A 43 11.14 -3.33 -12.39
C SER A 43 11.73 -4.70 -12.07
N VAL A 44 11.14 -5.41 -11.11
CA VAL A 44 11.59 -6.74 -10.70
C VAL A 44 10.54 -7.76 -11.11
N HIS A 45 10.97 -8.91 -11.63
CA HIS A 45 10.04 -9.95 -12.08
C HIS A 45 9.58 -10.84 -10.90
N ASP A 46 10.43 -11.03 -9.90
CA ASP A 46 10.13 -11.77 -8.68
C ASP A 46 10.54 -11.00 -7.40
N THR A 47 10.39 -11.64 -6.24
CA THR A 47 10.77 -11.10 -4.94
C THR A 47 11.72 -12.03 -4.19
N TYR A 48 12.44 -12.91 -4.88
CA TYR A 48 13.47 -13.76 -4.28
C TYR A 48 14.68 -12.91 -3.89
N SER A 49 15.31 -13.28 -2.78
CA SER A 49 16.44 -12.56 -2.21
C SER A 49 17.60 -12.38 -3.21
N SER A 50 17.91 -13.43 -3.96
CA SER A 50 18.97 -13.47 -4.97
C SER A 50 18.72 -12.51 -6.13
N THR A 51 17.50 -12.53 -6.69
CA THR A 51 17.08 -11.61 -7.75
C THR A 51 17.18 -10.17 -7.28
N LEU A 52 16.66 -9.89 -6.08
CA LEU A 52 16.70 -8.56 -5.50
C LEU A 52 18.12 -8.07 -5.23
N ASN A 53 19.01 -8.93 -4.72
CA ASN A 53 20.43 -8.60 -4.52
C ASN A 53 21.09 -8.27 -5.86
N SER A 54 20.95 -9.13 -6.87
CA SER A 54 21.51 -8.91 -8.20
C SER A 54 21.06 -7.58 -8.82
N ASP A 55 19.76 -7.27 -8.74
CA ASP A 55 19.21 -6.05 -9.31
C ASP A 55 19.67 -4.78 -8.56
N ILE A 56 19.84 -4.84 -7.23
CA ILE A 56 20.44 -3.74 -6.46
C ILE A 56 21.91 -3.56 -6.84
N CYS A 57 22.68 -4.64 -6.92
CA CYS A 57 24.09 -4.60 -7.31
C CYS A 57 24.28 -4.01 -8.72
N LYS A 58 23.39 -4.33 -9.68
CA LYS A 58 23.39 -3.70 -11.01
C LYS A 58 23.20 -2.18 -10.92
N VAL A 59 22.25 -1.71 -10.10
CA VAL A 59 22.02 -0.27 -9.90
C VAL A 59 23.24 0.39 -9.26
N PHE A 60 23.84 -0.24 -8.24
CA PHE A 60 25.03 0.30 -7.60
C PHE A 60 26.21 0.40 -8.59
N ASN A 61 26.46 -0.66 -9.36
CA ASN A 61 27.51 -0.66 -10.39
C ASN A 61 27.28 0.42 -11.46
N LYS A 62 26.04 0.58 -11.94
CA LYS A 62 25.64 1.61 -12.92
C LYS A 62 25.97 3.03 -12.42
N HIS A 63 25.90 3.25 -11.12
CA HIS A 63 26.17 4.55 -10.50
C HIS A 63 27.52 4.60 -9.75
N SER A 64 28.40 3.64 -10.00
CA SER A 64 29.74 3.55 -9.39
C SER A 64 29.72 3.59 -7.85
N LEU A 65 28.68 3.02 -7.24
CA LEU A 65 28.60 2.78 -5.81
C LEU A 65 29.12 1.39 -5.47
N LEU A 66 29.98 1.31 -4.47
CA LEU A 66 30.52 0.05 -3.99
C LEU A 66 29.65 -0.51 -2.87
N VAL A 67 29.25 -1.78 -2.97
CA VAL A 67 28.54 -2.50 -1.90
C VAL A 67 29.35 -2.50 -0.60
N SER A 68 30.69 -2.56 -0.70
CA SER A 68 31.60 -2.51 0.45
C SER A 68 31.47 -1.24 1.29
N ASN A 69 30.93 -0.16 0.73
CA ASN A 69 30.72 1.10 1.44
C ASN A 69 29.33 1.20 2.07
N MET A 70 28.52 0.15 1.97
CA MET A 70 27.21 0.10 2.59
C MET A 70 27.35 -0.20 4.09
N HIS A 71 26.80 0.65 4.94
CA HIS A 71 26.86 0.50 6.40
C HIS A 71 25.51 0.21 7.02
N GLY A 72 24.46 0.08 6.22
CA GLY A 72 23.16 -0.32 6.75
C GLY A 72 22.19 -0.66 5.66
N GLN A 73 21.28 -1.57 5.96
CA GLN A 73 20.26 -2.04 5.04
C GLN A 73 18.88 -2.02 5.71
N ARG A 74 17.92 -1.32 5.11
CA ARG A 74 16.58 -1.11 5.68
C ARG A 74 15.49 -1.48 4.70
N TYR A 75 14.68 -2.46 5.09
CA TYR A 75 13.50 -2.92 4.34
C TYR A 75 12.56 -3.74 5.24
N ASP A 76 11.47 -4.28 4.68
CA ASP A 76 10.46 -5.03 5.43
C ASP A 76 10.99 -6.36 6.01
N GLY A 77 10.21 -6.95 6.92
CA GLY A 77 10.57 -8.16 7.66
C GLY A 77 10.16 -9.45 6.97
N VAL A 78 9.85 -9.44 5.67
CA VAL A 78 9.45 -10.63 4.92
C VAL A 78 10.62 -11.62 4.89
N SER A 79 10.34 -12.93 4.84
CA SER A 79 11.36 -13.99 4.88
C SER A 79 12.48 -13.81 3.85
N ASN A 80 12.14 -13.46 2.61
CA ASN A 80 13.12 -13.21 1.54
C ASN A 80 13.99 -11.96 1.79
N MET A 81 13.64 -11.15 2.78
CA MET A 81 14.32 -9.90 3.11
C MET A 81 15.12 -10.06 4.40
N ARG A 82 14.46 -10.45 5.50
CA ARG A 82 15.05 -10.62 6.84
C ARG A 82 15.72 -11.99 7.06
N GLY A 83 15.46 -12.98 6.21
CA GLY A 83 15.95 -14.35 6.39
C GLY A 83 17.44 -14.41 6.71
N GLU A 84 17.79 -15.15 7.75
CA GLU A 84 19.14 -15.21 8.31
C GLU A 84 20.16 -15.91 7.39
N TRP A 85 19.69 -16.87 6.60
CA TRP A 85 20.56 -17.74 5.78
C TRP A 85 20.49 -17.39 4.30
N SER A 86 19.29 -17.06 3.82
CA SER A 86 19.00 -16.85 2.40
C SER A 86 18.19 -15.58 2.14
N GLY A 87 17.99 -14.74 3.16
CA GLY A 87 17.34 -13.44 3.00
C GLY A 87 18.28 -12.43 2.36
N LEU A 88 17.71 -11.35 1.82
CA LEU A 88 18.47 -10.24 1.25
C LEU A 88 19.49 -9.67 2.27
N GLN A 89 19.12 -9.67 3.55
CA GLN A 89 19.99 -9.28 4.65
C GLN A 89 21.26 -10.12 4.71
N ALA A 90 21.10 -11.44 4.67
CA ALA A 90 22.22 -12.38 4.75
C ALA A 90 23.16 -12.22 3.56
N LEU A 91 22.60 -12.09 2.35
CA LEU A 91 23.38 -11.91 1.13
C LEU A 91 24.28 -10.67 1.20
N PHE A 92 23.73 -9.52 1.58
CA PHE A 92 24.52 -8.30 1.72
C PHE A 92 25.47 -8.32 2.92
N LEU A 93 25.13 -9.03 3.99
CA LEU A 93 26.01 -9.15 5.15
C LEU A 93 27.25 -10.00 4.82
N ASN A 94 27.10 -11.01 3.96
CA ASN A 94 28.22 -11.80 3.46
C ASN A 94 29.18 -10.94 2.59
N ASP A 95 28.64 -10.05 1.77
CA ASP A 95 29.43 -9.16 0.91
C ASP A 95 30.00 -7.95 1.68
N CYS A 96 29.28 -7.48 2.70
CA CYS A 96 29.63 -6.32 3.51
C CYS A 96 29.27 -6.55 4.98
N PRO A 97 30.21 -7.03 5.82
CA PRO A 97 29.97 -7.35 7.22
C PRO A 97 29.49 -6.17 8.08
N TYR A 98 29.74 -4.94 7.65
CA TYR A 98 29.35 -3.72 8.37
C TYR A 98 27.92 -3.25 8.03
N ALA A 99 27.25 -3.87 7.06
CA ALA A 99 25.90 -3.49 6.63
C ALA A 99 24.80 -4.11 7.52
N TYR A 100 24.63 -3.55 8.72
CA TYR A 100 23.62 -4.06 9.64
C TYR A 100 22.19 -3.84 9.13
N TYR A 101 21.33 -4.82 9.42
CA TYR A 101 19.92 -4.76 9.02
C TYR A 101 19.05 -4.03 10.04
N ILE A 102 18.18 -3.17 9.52
CA ILE A 102 17.14 -2.49 10.28
C ILE A 102 15.78 -2.88 9.74
N HIS A 103 15.01 -3.59 10.56
CA HIS A 103 13.63 -3.90 10.24
C HIS A 103 12.80 -2.61 10.16
N CYS A 104 12.15 -2.38 9.01
CA CYS A 104 11.34 -1.20 8.75
C CYS A 104 10.33 -0.90 9.88
N PHE A 105 10.53 0.23 10.57
CA PHE A 105 9.67 0.66 11.68
C PHE A 105 8.19 0.75 11.30
N ALA A 106 7.87 1.26 10.10
CA ALA A 106 6.49 1.33 9.63
C ALA A 106 5.86 -0.07 9.50
N HIS A 107 6.63 -1.07 9.05
CA HIS A 107 6.16 -2.45 8.98
C HIS A 107 6.04 -3.09 10.38
N ARG A 108 6.93 -2.76 11.32
CA ARG A 108 6.80 -3.21 12.71
C ARG A 108 5.56 -2.63 13.39
N LEU A 109 5.33 -1.33 13.24
CA LEU A 109 4.14 -0.65 13.75
C LEU A 109 2.86 -1.24 13.12
N GLN A 110 2.90 -1.50 11.81
CA GLN A 110 1.84 -2.17 11.09
C GLN A 110 1.47 -3.52 11.73
N LEU A 111 2.47 -4.36 11.99
CA LEU A 111 2.28 -5.68 12.58
C LEU A 111 1.74 -5.57 14.01
N ALA A 112 2.29 -4.67 14.82
CA ALA A 112 1.84 -4.43 16.19
C ALA A 112 0.38 -3.99 16.25
N LEU A 113 -0.02 -3.04 15.40
CA LEU A 113 -1.41 -2.57 15.31
C LEU A 113 -2.34 -3.69 14.81
N ASN A 114 -1.91 -4.48 13.82
CA ASN A 114 -2.67 -5.64 13.34
C ASN A 114 -2.88 -6.68 14.46
N ALA A 115 -1.87 -6.94 15.28
CA ALA A 115 -2.00 -7.85 16.42
C ALA A 115 -2.95 -7.29 17.47
N ALA A 116 -2.73 -6.05 17.92
CA ALA A 116 -3.55 -5.42 18.96
C ALA A 116 -5.04 -5.34 18.59
N THR A 117 -5.37 -5.05 17.33
CA THR A 117 -6.77 -4.94 16.90
C THR A 117 -7.51 -6.27 16.79
N LYS A 118 -6.80 -7.39 16.62
CA LYS A 118 -7.41 -8.72 16.69
C LYS A 118 -7.84 -9.08 18.11
N GLU A 119 -7.14 -8.55 19.11
CA GLU A 119 -7.48 -8.74 20.53
C GLU A 119 -8.70 -7.88 20.96
N VAL A 120 -9.02 -6.82 20.21
CA VAL A 120 -10.20 -5.99 20.47
C VAL A 120 -11.37 -6.46 19.61
N GLY A 121 -12.21 -7.34 20.17
CA GLY A 121 -13.30 -7.98 19.43
C GLY A 121 -14.25 -7.01 18.69
N LEU A 122 -14.53 -5.84 19.25
CA LEU A 122 -15.33 -4.80 18.58
C LEU A 122 -14.65 -4.26 17.31
N VAL A 123 -13.35 -3.97 17.39
CA VAL A 123 -12.57 -3.46 16.26
C VAL A 123 -12.43 -4.53 15.18
N TRP A 124 -12.17 -5.77 15.57
CA TRP A 124 -12.12 -6.89 14.64
C TRP A 124 -13.46 -7.10 13.92
N ARG A 125 -14.58 -7.09 14.65
CA ARG A 125 -15.93 -7.21 14.07
C ARG A 125 -16.24 -6.09 13.09
N PHE A 126 -15.87 -4.85 13.42
CA PHE A 126 -16.01 -3.72 12.52
C PHE A 126 -15.27 -3.93 11.19
N PHE A 127 -13.98 -4.29 11.24
CA PHE A 127 -13.19 -4.51 10.03
C PHE A 127 -13.64 -5.74 9.24
N SER A 128 -14.12 -6.79 9.91
CA SER A 128 -14.73 -7.96 9.27
C SER A 128 -15.98 -7.57 8.47
N MET A 129 -16.88 -6.79 9.07
CA MET A 129 -18.08 -6.29 8.41
C MET A 129 -17.76 -5.35 7.25
N LEU A 130 -16.81 -4.43 7.43
CA LEU A 130 -16.34 -3.55 6.36
C LEU A 130 -15.82 -4.36 5.17
N ASN A 131 -14.99 -5.38 5.43
CA ASN A 131 -14.45 -6.25 4.38
C ASN A 131 -15.56 -7.01 3.65
N ASN A 132 -16.58 -7.48 4.37
CA ASN A 132 -17.73 -8.15 3.75
C ASN A 132 -18.51 -7.22 2.82
N ILE A 133 -18.78 -5.97 3.24
CA ILE A 133 -19.46 -4.97 2.40
C ILE A 133 -18.64 -4.69 1.14
N VAL A 134 -17.34 -4.46 1.29
CA VAL A 134 -16.46 -4.16 0.15
C VAL A 134 -16.38 -5.35 -0.81
N ASN A 135 -16.27 -6.58 -0.31
CA ASN A 135 -16.24 -7.78 -1.14
C ASN A 135 -17.60 -8.01 -1.83
N PHE A 136 -18.71 -7.79 -1.13
CA PHE A 136 -20.05 -7.95 -1.68
C PHE A 136 -20.33 -6.99 -2.84
N VAL A 137 -19.96 -5.72 -2.68
CA VAL A 137 -20.07 -4.71 -3.75
C VAL A 137 -19.06 -5.01 -4.87
N GLY A 138 -17.84 -5.38 -4.52
CA GLY A 138 -16.77 -5.63 -5.49
C GLY A 138 -16.91 -6.92 -6.29
N ALA A 139 -17.66 -7.90 -5.79
CA ALA A 139 -17.87 -9.19 -6.44
C ALA A 139 -18.81 -9.13 -7.65
N SER A 140 -19.59 -8.05 -7.79
CA SER A 140 -20.57 -7.89 -8.86
C SER A 140 -20.42 -6.55 -9.57
N ALA A 141 -20.20 -6.59 -10.89
CA ALA A 141 -20.20 -5.39 -11.72
C ALA A 141 -21.53 -4.62 -11.62
N LYS A 142 -22.65 -5.34 -11.42
CA LYS A 142 -23.98 -4.74 -11.20
C LYS A 142 -24.01 -3.93 -9.92
N HIS A 143 -23.58 -4.51 -8.79
CA HIS A 143 -23.54 -3.79 -7.50
C HIS A 143 -22.63 -2.57 -7.58
N HIS A 144 -21.50 -2.71 -8.28
CA HIS A 144 -20.57 -1.61 -8.48
C HIS A 144 -21.18 -0.46 -9.28
N SER A 145 -21.86 -0.75 -10.39
CA SER A 145 -22.55 0.26 -11.20
C SER A 145 -23.70 0.92 -10.44
N GLN A 146 -24.51 0.13 -9.73
CA GLN A 146 -25.61 0.65 -8.94
C GLN A 146 -25.12 1.58 -7.82
N LEU A 147 -24.04 1.22 -7.11
CA LEU A 147 -23.44 2.09 -6.10
C LEU A 147 -23.00 3.45 -6.69
N LYS A 148 -22.41 3.45 -7.90
CA LYS A 148 -21.99 4.67 -8.58
C LYS A 148 -23.18 5.55 -8.96
N LEU A 149 -24.24 4.93 -9.48
CA LEU A 149 -25.47 5.64 -9.85
C LEU A 149 -26.14 6.27 -8.61
N THR A 150 -26.33 5.49 -7.54
CA THR A 150 -26.89 6.01 -6.28
C THR A 150 -26.06 7.16 -5.73
N ARG A 151 -24.72 7.06 -5.81
CA ARG A 151 -23.84 8.14 -5.36
C ARG A 151 -23.95 9.40 -6.23
N GLN A 152 -24.12 9.24 -7.54
CA GLN A 152 -24.28 10.35 -8.46
C GLN A 152 -25.54 11.15 -8.13
N VAL A 153 -26.66 10.45 -7.89
CA VAL A 153 -27.93 11.07 -7.45
C VAL A 153 -27.76 11.80 -6.13
N GLU A 154 -27.11 11.19 -5.12
CA GLU A 154 -26.85 11.87 -3.84
C GLU A 154 -26.04 13.16 -3.99
N ILE A 155 -25.06 13.18 -4.90
CA ILE A 155 -24.25 14.36 -5.17
C ILE A 155 -25.08 15.45 -5.84
N GLU A 156 -25.93 15.09 -6.81
CA GLU A 156 -26.83 16.02 -7.49
C GLU A 156 -27.82 16.66 -6.52
N ASP A 157 -28.42 15.86 -5.63
CA ASP A 157 -29.32 16.36 -4.58
C ASP A 157 -28.61 17.32 -3.63
N LEU A 158 -27.38 16.99 -3.21
CA LEU A 158 -26.60 17.84 -2.31
C LEU A 158 -26.12 19.14 -2.98
N LEU A 159 -25.85 19.11 -4.28
CA LEU A 159 -25.55 20.30 -5.08
C LEU A 159 -26.78 21.19 -5.22
N ALA A 160 -27.94 20.60 -5.54
CA ALA A 160 -29.21 21.33 -5.62
C ALA A 160 -29.59 21.97 -4.28
N ALA A 161 -29.29 21.30 -3.16
CA ALA A 161 -29.49 21.83 -1.81
C ALA A 161 -28.43 22.87 -1.37
N GLY A 162 -27.45 23.22 -2.23
CA GLY A 162 -26.37 24.16 -1.90
C GLY A 162 -25.40 23.68 -0.81
N ARG A 163 -25.42 22.38 -0.47
CA ARG A 163 -24.60 21.78 0.60
C ARG A 163 -23.21 21.35 0.13
N LEU A 164 -22.97 21.34 -1.18
CA LEU A 164 -21.69 21.05 -1.80
C LEU A 164 -21.26 22.18 -2.74
N GLY A 165 -19.97 22.50 -2.71
CA GLY A 165 -19.36 23.41 -3.68
C GLY A 165 -18.96 22.70 -4.98
N ILE A 166 -18.86 23.46 -6.07
CA ILE A 166 -18.34 22.99 -7.36
C ILE A 166 -16.86 23.39 -7.44
N GLY A 167 -15.99 22.43 -7.76
CA GLY A 167 -14.55 22.66 -7.88
C GLY A 167 -13.84 21.54 -8.63
N LYS A 168 -12.65 21.82 -9.18
CA LYS A 168 -11.88 20.84 -9.96
C LYS A 168 -11.45 19.68 -9.07
N GLY A 169 -12.02 18.50 -9.29
CA GLY A 169 -11.78 17.30 -8.46
C GLY A 169 -12.71 17.16 -7.25
N ALA A 170 -13.63 18.09 -7.03
CA ALA A 170 -14.70 17.95 -6.04
C ALA A 170 -15.72 16.92 -6.51
N ASN A 171 -16.34 16.21 -5.56
CA ASN A 171 -17.45 15.29 -5.81
C ASN A 171 -17.15 14.14 -6.80
N GLN A 172 -15.87 13.79 -7.00
CA GLN A 172 -15.53 12.63 -7.84
C GLN A 172 -16.14 11.34 -7.29
N ILE A 173 -16.78 10.58 -8.18
CA ILE A 173 -17.29 9.26 -7.86
C ILE A 173 -16.11 8.35 -7.51
N ARG A 174 -16.03 7.95 -6.23
CA ARG A 174 -15.03 7.01 -5.72
C ARG A 174 -15.66 5.63 -5.57
N CYS A 175 -14.81 4.62 -5.64
CA CYS A 175 -15.19 3.24 -5.34
C CYS A 175 -14.80 2.90 -3.90
N LEU A 176 -15.58 2.02 -3.27
CA LEU A 176 -15.19 1.38 -2.01
C LEU A 176 -13.78 0.78 -2.16
N GLN A 177 -12.87 1.19 -1.28
CA GLN A 177 -11.49 0.74 -1.32
C GLN A 177 -11.35 -0.58 -0.56
N ARG A 178 -10.72 -1.56 -1.19
CA ARG A 178 -10.46 -2.87 -0.57
C ARG A 178 -9.40 -2.76 0.51
N LEU A 179 -9.65 -3.47 1.61
CA LEU A 179 -8.64 -3.64 2.65
C LEU A 179 -7.51 -4.49 2.08
N GLY A 180 -6.31 -3.92 2.10
CA GLY A 180 -5.08 -4.65 1.88
C GLY A 180 -4.72 -5.40 3.16
N THR A 181 -4.72 -6.73 3.08
CA THR A 181 -4.40 -7.64 4.20
C THR A 181 -3.04 -7.37 4.86
N ALA A 182 -2.13 -6.69 4.17
CA ALA A 182 -0.76 -6.43 4.61
C ALA A 182 -0.41 -4.94 4.89
N ARG A 183 -1.36 -3.98 4.75
CA ARG A 183 -1.05 -2.53 4.88
C ARG A 183 -2.21 -1.75 5.55
N TRP A 184 -2.02 -1.21 6.76
CA TRP A 184 -2.97 -0.38 7.53
C TRP A 184 -3.30 0.92 6.82
N GLY A 185 -2.40 1.44 5.98
CA GLY A 185 -2.73 2.57 5.09
C GLY A 185 -3.97 2.29 4.22
N SER A 186 -4.24 1.02 3.90
CA SER A 186 -5.48 0.62 3.22
C SER A 186 -6.69 0.65 4.15
N HIS A 187 -6.55 0.36 5.46
CA HIS A 187 -7.67 0.41 6.41
C HIS A 187 -8.22 1.83 6.53
N PHE A 188 -7.34 2.83 6.65
CA PHE A 188 -7.75 4.24 6.65
C PHE A 188 -8.48 4.61 5.36
N SER A 189 -7.91 4.21 4.21
CA SER A 189 -8.52 4.45 2.89
C SER A 189 -9.89 3.77 2.74
N SER A 190 -10.03 2.52 3.23
CA SER A 190 -11.28 1.77 3.24
C SER A 190 -12.34 2.42 4.12
N ILE A 191 -11.99 2.79 5.36
CA ILE A 191 -12.90 3.51 6.28
C ILE A 191 -13.35 4.82 5.64
N ARG A 192 -12.41 5.62 5.13
CA ARG A 192 -12.72 6.89 4.48
C ARG A 192 -13.65 6.69 3.29
N SER A 193 -13.38 5.69 2.45
CA SER A 193 -14.25 5.39 1.31
C SER A 193 -15.66 4.95 1.73
N LEU A 194 -15.81 4.21 2.83
CA LEU A 194 -17.12 3.85 3.35
C LEU A 194 -17.84 5.07 3.92
N ILE A 195 -17.15 5.95 4.66
CA ILE A 195 -17.75 7.20 5.18
C ILE A 195 -18.24 8.07 4.00
N ASP A 196 -17.40 8.24 2.99
CA ASP A 196 -17.72 9.03 1.80
C ASP A 196 -18.93 8.45 1.03
N LEU A 197 -19.13 7.13 1.06
CA LEU A 197 -20.16 6.39 0.31
C LEU A 197 -21.25 5.79 1.19
N PHE A 198 -21.36 6.22 2.46
CA PHE A 198 -22.16 5.50 3.44
C PHE A 198 -23.65 5.46 3.07
N GLY A 199 -24.19 6.61 2.64
CA GLY A 199 -25.57 6.74 2.17
C GLY A 199 -25.85 5.79 1.01
N ALA A 200 -25.09 5.93 -0.08
CA ALA A 200 -25.25 5.11 -1.27
C ALA A 200 -25.08 3.60 -0.99
N THR A 201 -24.12 3.24 -0.13
CA THR A 201 -23.90 1.84 0.27
C THR A 201 -25.08 1.30 1.06
N LYS A 202 -25.63 2.08 1.99
CA LYS A 202 -26.81 1.71 2.78
C LYS A 202 -28.03 1.52 1.88
N THR A 203 -28.27 2.41 0.93
CA THR A 203 -29.38 2.32 -0.02
C THR A 203 -29.26 1.05 -0.87
N LEU A 204 -28.07 0.81 -1.46
CA LEU A 204 -27.81 -0.41 -2.23
C LEU A 204 -28.09 -1.69 -1.44
N LEU A 205 -27.60 -1.78 -0.21
CA LEU A 205 -27.80 -2.96 0.65
C LEU A 205 -29.28 -3.17 1.00
N LYS A 206 -30.04 -2.09 1.21
CA LYS A 206 -31.48 -2.15 1.42
C LYS A 206 -32.22 -2.63 0.18
N ASP A 207 -31.89 -2.07 -0.99
CA ASP A 207 -32.53 -2.43 -2.25
C ASP A 207 -32.35 -3.92 -2.54
N ILE A 208 -31.13 -4.45 -2.35
CA ILE A 208 -30.85 -5.88 -2.57
C ILE A 208 -31.56 -6.75 -1.52
N SER A 209 -31.67 -6.28 -0.27
CA SER A 209 -32.41 -7.00 0.76
C SER A 209 -33.91 -7.11 0.46
N HIS A 210 -34.50 -6.10 -0.20
CA HIS A 210 -35.92 -6.09 -0.56
C HIS A 210 -36.21 -6.83 -1.87
N ASN A 211 -35.30 -6.75 -2.84
CA ASN A 211 -35.54 -7.18 -4.22
C ASN A 211 -34.83 -8.49 -4.62
N GLY A 212 -34.05 -9.08 -3.70
CA GLY A 212 -33.17 -10.23 -3.97
C GLY A 212 -32.01 -9.89 -4.93
N PRO A 213 -31.09 -10.83 -5.23
CA PRO A 213 -29.99 -10.60 -6.18
C PRO A 213 -30.43 -10.26 -7.61
N THR A 214 -31.73 -10.38 -7.91
CA THR A 214 -32.25 -10.35 -9.27
C THR A 214 -33.63 -9.73 -9.30
N SER A 215 -33.71 -8.42 -9.43
CA SER A 215 -34.77 -7.81 -10.23
C SER A 215 -34.30 -6.45 -10.73
N GLN A 216 -34.89 -6.01 -11.84
CA GLN A 216 -34.64 -4.76 -12.55
C GLN A 216 -33.39 -4.75 -13.45
N PHE A 217 -33.48 -5.55 -14.52
CA PHE A 217 -33.32 -5.05 -15.89
C PHE A 217 -34.49 -5.58 -16.70
N HIS A 218 -35.61 -4.86 -16.66
CA HIS A 218 -36.57 -4.85 -17.74
C HIS A 218 -36.69 -3.39 -18.17
N GLU A 219 -36.24 -3.14 -19.41
CA GLU A 219 -36.44 -1.95 -20.25
C GLU A 219 -35.74 -0.65 -19.76
N ALA A 220 -35.09 0.15 -20.62
CA ALA A 220 -35.25 0.36 -22.07
C ALA A 220 -33.92 0.34 -22.85
#